data_AF-A0A5Y8X4Z1-F1
#
_entry.id   AF-A0A5Y8X4Z1-F1
#
_cell.length_a   1.000
_cell.length_b   1.000
_cell.length_c   1.000
_cell.angle_alpha   90.00
_cell.angle_beta   90.00
_cell.angle_gamma   90.00
#
_symmetry.space_group_name_H-M   'P 1'
#
loop_
_entity.id
_entity.type
_entity.pdbx_description
1 polymer ?
#
loop_
_entity_poly.entity_id
_entity_poly.type
_entity_poly.pdbx_seq_one_letter_code
_entity_poly.pdbx_strand_id
1 'polypeptide(L)' 'MQITSKKQEKIVLGLLLKNGTVDNFYCIDKRITTRLGAYIYNLRNKGYEIETVRNKETRNTFYILKSTPKIKKAG' A
#
# COMPACT_ATOMS: atom_id res chain seq x y z
N MET A 1 -21.69 5.94 -4.10
CA MET A 1 -20.96 5.65 -2.85
C MET A 1 -19.63 6.40 -2.85
N GLN A 2 -19.46 7.41 -1.99
CA GLN A 2 -18.19 8.11 -1.86
C GLN A 2 -17.22 7.23 -1.06
N ILE A 3 -16.16 6.72 -1.70
CA ILE A 3 -15.14 5.92 -1.01
C ILE A 3 -14.29 6.90 -0.20
N THR A 4 -14.35 6.79 1.13
CA THR A 4 -13.54 7.63 2.02
C THR A 4 -12.08 7.21 2.00
N SER A 5 -11.17 8.11 2.37
CA SER A 5 -9.72 7.86 2.43
C SER A 5 -9.37 6.64 3.29
N LYS A 6 -10.04 6.46 4.43
CA LYS A 6 -9.89 5.29 5.32
C LYS A 6 -10.26 3.97 4.63
N LYS A 7 -11.25 3.97 3.72
CA LYS A 7 -11.64 2.76 2.96
C LYS A 7 -10.60 2.42 1.89
N GLN A 8 -10.05 3.42 1.19
CA GLN A 8 -8.98 3.17 0.21
C GLN A 8 -7.71 2.63 0.85
N GLU A 9 -7.30 3.17 1.99
CA GLU A 9 -6.13 2.67 2.73
C GLU A 9 -6.29 1.19 3.13
N LYS A 10 -7.48 0.79 3.60
CA LYS A 10 -7.79 -0.62 3.89
C LYS A 10 -7.71 -1.52 2.66
N ILE A 11 -8.17 -1.05 1.50
CA ILE A 11 -8.08 -1.80 0.25
C ILE A 11 -6.61 -1.98 -0.16
N VAL A 12 -5.81 -0.91 -0.10
CA VAL A 12 -4.37 -0.95 -0.40
C VAL A 12 -3.65 -1.93 0.53
N LEU A 13 -3.94 -1.88 1.83
CA LEU A 13 -3.40 -2.85 2.79
C LEU A 13 -3.80 -4.28 2.44
N GLY A 14 -5.07 -4.52 2.08
CA GLY A 14 -5.55 -5.83 1.67
C GLY A 14 -4.79 -6.38 0.45
N LEU A 15 -4.49 -5.54 -0.54
CA LEU A 15 -3.68 -5.91 -1.70
C LEU A 15 -2.24 -6.26 -1.30
N LEU A 16 -1.61 -5.45 -0.46
CA LEU A 16 -0.25 -5.71 0.03
C LEU A 16 -0.17 -7.03 0.81
N LEU A 17 -1.14 -7.30 1.70
CA LEU A 17 -1.18 -8.53 2.47
C LEU A 17 -1.44 -9.77 1.61
N LYS A 18 -2.27 -9.64 0.56
CA LYS A 18 -2.60 -10.75 -0.33
C LYS A 18 -1.51 -11.04 -1.35
N ASN A 19 -0.95 -10.00 -1.96
CA ASN A 19 -0.08 -10.11 -3.13
C ASN A 19 1.41 -9.87 -2.80
N GLY A 20 1.72 -9.34 -1.61
CA GLY A 20 3.07 -8.91 -1.23
C GLY A 20 3.53 -7.61 -1.90
N THR A 21 2.83 -7.13 -2.93
CA THR A 21 3.19 -5.92 -3.68
C THR A 21 1.99 -5.19 -4.26
N VAL A 22 2.14 -3.89 -4.49
CA VAL A 22 1.18 -3.04 -5.21
C VAL A 22 1.91 -1.91 -5.91
N ASP A 23 1.43 -1.48 -7.08
CA ASP A 23 2.05 -0.39 -7.84
C ASP A 23 1.05 0.67 -8.28
N ASN A 24 1.57 1.86 -8.61
CA ASN A 24 0.75 3.01 -8.99
C ASN A 24 -0.08 2.73 -10.25
N PHE A 25 0.50 2.09 -11.26
CA PHE A 25 -0.20 1.79 -12.51
C PHE A 25 -1.40 0.87 -12.26
N TYR A 26 -1.21 -0.23 -11.53
CA TYR A 26 -2.30 -1.13 -11.16
C TYR A 26 -3.42 -0.42 -10.39
N CYS A 27 -3.07 0.42 -9.39
CA CYS A 27 -4.07 1.15 -8.61
C CYS A 27 -4.87 2.16 -9.45
N ILE A 28 -4.27 2.76 -10.46
CA ILE A 28 -4.94 3.69 -11.38
C ILE A 28 -5.82 2.92 -12.37
N ASP A 29 -5.28 1.89 -13.02
CA ASP A 29 -6.00 1.05 -14.00
C ASP A 29 -7.29 0.47 -13.39
N LYS A 30 -7.19 -0.09 -12.19
CA LYS A 30 -8.32 -0.68 -11.47
C LYS A 30 -9.19 0.34 -10.71
N ARG A 31 -8.96 1.64 -10.90
CA ARG A 31 -9.70 2.75 -10.23
C ARG A 31 -9.75 2.61 -8.70
N ILE A 32 -8.67 2.11 -8.11
CA ILE A 32 -8.56 1.90 -6.66
C ILE A 32 -8.22 3.22 -5.99
N THR A 33 -7.15 3.87 -6.43
CA THR A 33 -6.74 5.19 -5.95
C THR A 33 -5.66 5.82 -6.84
N THR A 34 -5.63 7.15 -6.87
CA THR A 34 -4.53 7.95 -7.44
C THR A 34 -3.54 8.44 -6.38
N ARG A 35 -3.82 8.18 -5.09
CA ARG A 35 -3.03 8.66 -3.94
C ARG A 35 -2.27 7.54 -3.23
N LEU A 36 -1.84 6.52 -3.97
CA LEU A 36 -1.22 5.31 -3.40
C LEU A 36 -0.08 5.65 -2.43
N GLY A 37 0.84 6.55 -2.81
CA GLY A 37 1.95 6.97 -1.96
C GLY A 37 1.53 7.52 -0.59
N ALA A 38 0.41 8.24 -0.50
CA ALA A 38 -0.10 8.76 0.77
C ALA A 38 -0.58 7.64 1.70
N TYR A 39 -1.21 6.59 1.15
CA TYR A 39 -1.63 5.43 1.95
C TYR A 39 -0.44 4.59 2.38
N ILE A 40 0.57 4.42 1.53
CA ILE A 40 1.81 3.74 1.92
C ILE A 40 2.49 4.47 3.07
N TYR A 41 2.56 5.81 3.03
CA TYR A 41 3.07 6.62 4.13
C TYR A 41 2.32 6.35 5.45
N ASN A 42 0.98 6.35 5.42
CA ASN A 42 0.18 6.04 6.60
C ASN A 42 0.41 4.62 7.11
N LEU A 43 0.56 3.63 6.23
CA LEU A 43 0.82 2.25 6.61
C LEU A 43 2.21 2.10 7.25
N ARG A 44 3.24 2.79 6.74
CA ARG A 44 4.56 2.83 7.38
C ARG A 44 4.48 3.40 8.80
N ASN A 45 3.72 4.48 9.00
CA ASN A 45 3.50 5.06 10.32
C ASN A 45 2.75 4.10 11.28
N LYS A 46 2.03 3.11 10.75
CA LYS A 46 1.39 2.03 11.53
C LYS A 46 2.31 0.84 11.80
N GLY A 47 3.58 0.92 11.39
CA GLY A 47 4.60 -0.10 11.64
C GLY A 47 4.69 -1.19 10.57
N TYR A 48 4.10 -0.99 9.39
CA TYR A 48 4.34 -1.87 8.24
C TYR A 48 5.66 -1.51 7.57
N GLU A 49 6.51 -2.51 7.34
CA GLU A 49 7.74 -2.33 6.59
C GLU A 49 7.45 -2.53 5.10
N ILE A 50 7.50 -1.44 4.34
CA ILE A 50 7.17 -1.44 2.91
C ILE A 50 8.34 -0.79 2.16
N GLU A 51 8.97 -1.54 1.27
CA GLU A 51 10.02 -1.04 0.37
C GLU A 51 9.39 -0.31 -0.83
N THR A 52 10.06 0.74 -1.32
CA THR A 52 9.67 1.41 -2.57
C THR A 52 10.70 1.13 -3.65
N VAL A 53 10.26 0.56 -4.77
CA VAL A 53 11.09 0.32 -5.96
C VAL A 53 10.53 1.11 -7.13
N ARG A 54 11.33 2.01 -7.70
CA ARG A 54 10.94 2.80 -8.86
C ARG A 54 11.57 2.22 -10.12
N ASN A 55 10.75 1.84 -11.08
CA ASN A 55 11.21 1.51 -12.42
C ASN A 55 11.55 2.82 -13.17
N LYS A 56 12.80 2.96 -13.60
CA LYS A 56 13.28 4.19 -14.25
C LYS A 56 12.76 4.37 -15.68
N GLU A 57 12.49 3.27 -16.38
CA GLU A 57 12.03 3.27 -17.77
C GLU A 57 10.55 3.62 -17.86
N THR A 58 9.71 2.90 -17.10
CA THR A 58 8.26 3.09 -17.12
C THR A 58 7.79 4.19 -16.18
N ARG A 59 8.68 4.70 -15.33
CA ARG A 59 8.39 5.61 -14.21
C ARG A 59 7.36 5.03 -13.21
N ASN A 60 7.02 3.75 -13.30
CA ASN A 60 6.12 3.09 -12.36
C ASN A 60 6.81 2.91 -11.01
N THR A 61 6.03 2.96 -9.94
CA THR A 61 6.52 2.79 -8.56
C THR A 61 5.81 1.62 -7.93
N PHE A 62 6.59 0.65 -7.47
CA PHE A 62 6.16 -0.55 -6.77
C PHE A 62 6.40 -0.39 -5.27
N TYR A 63 5.48 -0.93 -4.49
CA TYR A 63 5.54 -0.96 -3.04
C TYR A 63 5.47 -2.42 -2.59
N ILE A 64 6.52 -2.89 -1.95
CA ILE A 64 6.69 -4.31 -1.61
C ILE A 64 6.62 -4.44 -0.09
N LEU A 65 5.69 -5.26 0.41
CA LEU A 65 5.56 -5.56 1.83
C LEU A 65 6.72 -6.47 2.27
N LYS A 66 7.51 -6.03 3.24
CA LYS A 66 8.62 -6.79 3.83
C LYS A 66 8.24 -7.45 5.13
N SER A 67 7.55 -6.71 6.00
CA SER A 67 7.09 -7.24 7.28
C SER A 67 5.84 -6.52 7.76
N THR A 68 5.06 -7.23 8.57
CA THR A 68 3.89 -6.68 9.26
C THR A 68 4.26 -6.31 10.69
N PRO A 69 3.60 -5.31 11.30
CA PRO A 69 3.87 -4.93 12.67
C PRO A 69 3.63 -6.12 13.59
N LYS A 70 4.60 -6.40 14.47
CA LYS A 70 4.45 -7.43 15.51
C LYS A 70 3.33 -6.99 16.44
N ILE A 71 2.18 -7.65 16.36
CA ILE A 71 1.11 -7.49 17.36
C ILE A 71 1.69 -8.03 18.67
N LYS A 72 2.04 -7.15 19.61
CA LYS A 72 2.26 -7.57 20.99
C LYS A 72 0.91 -8.12 21.46
N LYS A 73 0.77 -9.46 21.55
CA LYS A 73 -0.29 -10.05 22.35
C LYS A 73 -0.07 -9.51 23.76
N ALA A 74 -1.01 -8.70 24.24
CA ALA A 74 -1.09 -8.44 25.68
C ALA A 74 -1.26 -9.81 26.34
N GLY A 75 -0.25 -10.21 27.11
CA GLY A 75 -0.30 -11.41 27.94
C GLY A 75 -1.24 -11.21 29.12
#